data_AF-A0ABD1I1U5-F1
#
_entry.id   AF-A0ABD1I1U5-F1
#
_cell.length_a   1.000
_cell.length_b   1.000
_cell.length_c   1.000
_cell.angle_alpha   90.00
_cell.angle_beta   90.00
_cell.angle_gamma   90.00
#
_symmetry.space_group_name_H-M   'P 1'
#
loop_
_entity.id
_entity.type
_entity.pdbx_description
1 polymer ?
#
loop_
_entity_poly.entity_id
_entity_poly.type
_entity_poly.pdbx_seq_one_letter_code
_entity_poly.pdbx_strand_id
1 'polypeptide(L)'
;MLRSVSVGATARRFLSIPRDSAVVSHRRCSAVSGDPSLLGALESRIKATELNLMKKRGVPADLPFTIQDDNKHCHVMLTRELGREKIEVTANLVHEPECVRINVSISKEKKGKLSVGANVFAGEILADRISFCEPDSYYVPSLRVEAKGELQGALNDFVKARGVEISSVGFLYKYMVSKRRRWSKKTPRPKADDLKKFRKFVENW
;
A
#
# COMPACT_ATOMS: atom_id res chain seq x y z
N MET A 1 1.60 105.61 2.86
CA MET A 1 0.58 106.41 2.14
C MET A 1 -0.03 105.53 1.06
N LEU A 2 -1.37 105.64 0.86
CA LEU A 2 -2.23 104.90 -0.08
C LEU A 2 -2.66 103.49 0.38
N ARG A 3 -3.90 103.03 0.20
CA ARG A 3 -5.27 103.61 0.21
C ARG A 3 -6.19 102.38 0.24
N SER A 4 -7.41 102.57 0.75
CA SER A 4 -8.45 101.56 0.92
C SER A 4 -9.21 101.18 -0.37
N VAL A 5 -10.25 100.35 -0.18
CA VAL A 5 -11.47 100.04 -0.98
C VAL A 5 -11.39 98.64 -1.63
N SER A 6 -12.11 97.59 -1.20
CA SER A 6 -13.54 97.31 -0.92
C SER A 6 -14.29 96.62 -2.09
N VAL A 7 -14.74 95.39 -1.78
CA VAL A 7 -16.01 94.69 -2.08
C VAL A 7 -16.42 94.39 -3.54
N GLY A 8 -16.62 93.09 -3.79
CA GLY A 8 -17.49 92.56 -4.85
C GLY A 8 -17.87 91.11 -4.54
N ALA A 9 -19.16 90.87 -4.25
CA ALA A 9 -19.70 89.59 -3.83
C ALA A 9 -20.32 88.79 -4.99
N THR A 10 -20.50 87.48 -4.74
CA THR A 10 -21.56 86.59 -5.26
C THR A 10 -21.28 85.82 -6.56
N ALA A 11 -21.14 84.49 -6.42
CA ALA A 11 -22.02 83.50 -7.07
C ALA A 11 -21.68 82.08 -6.59
N ARG A 12 -22.57 81.49 -5.77
CA ARG A 12 -22.56 80.05 -5.47
C ARG A 12 -23.01 79.30 -6.73
N ARG A 13 -22.14 78.44 -7.28
CA ARG A 13 -22.56 77.35 -8.16
C ARG A 13 -22.37 76.03 -7.43
N PHE A 14 -23.49 75.40 -7.10
CA PHE A 14 -23.54 73.98 -6.78
C PHE A 14 -23.26 73.21 -8.08
N LEU A 15 -22.12 72.53 -8.14
CA LEU A 15 -21.86 71.52 -9.14
C LEU A 15 -22.13 70.16 -8.50
N SER A 16 -23.20 69.54 -8.98
CA SER A 16 -23.60 68.17 -8.69
C SER A 16 -22.49 67.21 -9.12
N ILE A 17 -21.98 66.42 -8.16
CA ILE A 17 -21.03 65.34 -8.40
C ILE A 17 -21.77 64.20 -9.12
N PRO A 18 -21.33 63.72 -10.30
CA PRO A 18 -21.85 62.49 -10.87
C PRO A 18 -21.40 61.29 -10.02
N ARG A 19 -22.37 60.44 -9.65
CA ARG A 19 -22.15 59.11 -9.09
C ARG A 19 -21.50 58.24 -10.16
N ASP A 20 -20.18 58.03 -10.06
CA ASP A 20 -19.51 57.01 -10.85
C ASP A 20 -20.04 55.64 -10.45
N SER A 21 -20.77 55.04 -11.39
CA SER A 21 -21.29 53.69 -11.28
C SER A 21 -20.12 52.72 -11.37
N ALA A 22 -19.89 51.99 -10.28
CA ALA A 22 -18.91 50.92 -10.21
C ALA A 22 -19.23 49.84 -11.27
N VAL A 23 -18.43 49.78 -12.33
CA VAL A 23 -18.36 48.58 -13.18
C VAL A 23 -17.42 47.61 -12.49
N VAL A 24 -17.98 46.82 -11.57
CA VAL A 24 -17.31 45.63 -11.04
C VAL A 24 -17.25 44.62 -12.18
N SER A 25 -16.09 44.56 -12.83
CA SER A 25 -15.74 43.47 -13.74
C SER A 25 -15.65 42.19 -12.92
N HIS A 26 -16.72 41.39 -12.91
CA HIS A 26 -16.64 40.01 -12.48
C HIS A 26 -15.75 39.26 -13.47
N ARG A 27 -14.43 39.23 -13.19
CA ARG A 27 -13.56 38.15 -13.66
C ARG A 27 -14.22 36.85 -13.20
N ARG A 28 -14.95 36.20 -14.10
CA ARG A 28 -15.24 34.77 -13.98
C ARG A 28 -13.88 34.08 -14.05
N CYS A 29 -13.30 33.81 -12.88
CA CYS A 29 -12.31 32.75 -12.75
C CYS A 29 -13.04 31.45 -13.05
N SER A 30 -13.11 31.06 -14.32
CA SER A 30 -13.32 29.67 -14.68
C SER A 30 -12.22 28.88 -13.97
N ALA A 31 -12.62 28.01 -13.04
CA ALA A 31 -11.70 27.08 -12.40
C ALA A 31 -10.89 26.39 -13.51
N VAL A 32 -9.58 26.63 -13.52
CA VAL A 32 -8.69 26.12 -14.58
C VAL A 32 -8.48 24.65 -14.29
N SER A 33 -9.45 23.81 -14.68
CA SER A 33 -9.34 22.37 -14.53
C SER A 33 -8.00 21.89 -15.10
N GLY A 34 -7.29 21.04 -14.36
CA GLY A 34 -5.97 20.56 -14.73
C GLY A 34 -5.84 20.12 -16.19
N ASP A 35 -4.70 20.42 -16.80
CA ASP A 35 -4.41 20.10 -18.21
C ASP A 35 -4.64 18.60 -18.50
N PRO A 36 -5.57 18.25 -19.42
CA PRO A 36 -5.88 16.85 -19.75
C PRO A 36 -4.67 16.08 -20.26
N SER A 37 -3.70 16.75 -20.90
CA SER A 37 -2.44 16.14 -21.34
C SER A 37 -1.59 15.69 -20.15
N LEU A 38 -1.48 16.53 -19.12
CA LEU A 38 -0.78 16.21 -17.88
C LEU A 38 -1.48 15.09 -17.11
N LEU A 39 -2.81 15.12 -17.02
CA LEU A 39 -3.60 14.06 -16.38
C LEU A 39 -3.44 12.71 -17.08
N GLY A 40 -3.45 12.69 -18.42
CA GLY A 40 -3.20 11.50 -19.23
C GLY A 40 -1.78 10.95 -19.06
N ALA A 41 -0.78 11.83 -18.99
CA ALA A 41 0.61 11.44 -18.72
C ALA A 41 0.77 10.84 -17.31
N LEU A 42 0.13 11.43 -16.29
CA LEU A 42 0.14 10.92 -14.92
C LEU A 42 -0.56 9.56 -14.81
N GLU A 43 -1.70 9.38 -15.45
CA GLU A 43 -2.41 8.11 -15.48
C GLU A 43 -1.58 7.00 -16.16
N SER A 44 -0.96 7.34 -17.30
CA SER A 44 -0.05 6.43 -18.01
C SER A 44 1.14 6.05 -17.12
N ARG A 45 1.68 7.00 -16.36
CA ARG A 45 2.79 6.76 -15.43
C ARG A 45 2.37 5.91 -14.22
N ILE A 46 1.16 6.11 -13.67
CA ILE A 46 0.60 5.29 -12.61
C ILE A 46 0.47 3.84 -13.10
N LYS A 47 -0.20 3.63 -14.25
CA LYS A 47 -0.37 2.31 -14.86
C LYS A 47 0.97 1.63 -15.13
N ALA A 48 1.93 2.35 -15.72
CA ALA A 48 3.27 1.81 -15.98
C ALA A 48 4.03 1.47 -14.69
N THR A 49 3.82 2.22 -13.60
CA THR A 49 4.44 1.96 -12.29
C THR A 49 3.84 0.72 -11.64
N GLU A 50 2.52 0.59 -11.66
CA GLU A 50 1.78 -0.59 -11.16
C GLU A 50 2.12 -1.84 -11.97
N LEU A 51 2.16 -1.74 -13.31
CA LEU A 51 2.52 -2.84 -14.19
C LEU A 51 3.98 -3.29 -14.00
N ASN A 52 4.92 -2.35 -13.85
CA ASN A 52 6.32 -2.68 -13.58
C ASN A 52 6.51 -3.32 -12.20
N LEU A 53 5.70 -2.94 -11.20
CA LEU A 53 5.69 -3.60 -9.90
C LEU A 53 5.26 -5.06 -10.02
N MET A 54 4.21 -5.34 -10.81
CA MET A 54 3.75 -6.71 -11.05
C MET A 54 4.71 -7.53 -11.92
N LYS A 55 5.22 -6.98 -13.03
CA LYS A 55 6.18 -7.67 -13.91
C LYS A 55 7.51 -7.98 -13.21
N LYS A 56 8.01 -7.08 -12.34
CA LYS A 56 9.22 -7.36 -11.53
C LYS A 56 9.03 -8.47 -10.49
N ARG A 57 7.79 -8.82 -10.16
CA ARG A 57 7.48 -9.76 -9.09
C ARG A 57 7.49 -11.22 -9.57
N GLY A 58 7.43 -11.48 -10.89
CA GLY A 58 7.60 -12.82 -11.47
C GLY A 58 6.68 -13.88 -10.84
N VAL A 59 5.44 -13.50 -10.53
CA VAL A 59 4.48 -14.36 -9.85
C VAL A 59 4.05 -15.48 -10.81
N PRO A 60 4.14 -16.76 -10.42
CA PRO A 60 3.64 -17.87 -11.23
C PRO A 60 2.14 -17.73 -11.46
N ALA A 61 1.68 -17.94 -12.70
CA ALA A 61 0.27 -17.79 -13.07
C ALA A 61 -0.62 -18.87 -12.42
N ASP A 62 -0.03 -19.99 -12.06
CA ASP A 62 -0.63 -21.17 -11.44
C ASP A 62 -0.60 -21.14 -9.90
N LEU A 63 -0.07 -20.06 -9.29
CA LEU A 63 0.00 -19.97 -7.84
C LEU A 63 -1.42 -19.85 -7.24
N PRO A 64 -1.88 -20.79 -6.41
CA PRO A 64 -3.26 -20.84 -5.92
C PRO A 64 -3.48 -19.88 -4.73
N PHE A 65 -2.80 -18.74 -4.72
CA PHE A 65 -2.85 -17.75 -3.64
C PHE A 65 -2.98 -16.34 -4.19
N THR A 66 -3.80 -15.54 -3.51
CA THR A 66 -3.77 -14.08 -3.65
C THR A 66 -2.60 -13.52 -2.85
N ILE A 67 -1.73 -12.74 -3.50
CA ILE A 67 -0.58 -12.11 -2.84
C ILE A 67 -0.95 -10.69 -2.42
N GLN A 68 -0.87 -10.43 -1.12
CA GLN A 68 -0.92 -9.09 -0.54
C GLN A 68 0.48 -8.68 -0.09
N ASP A 69 1.06 -7.73 -0.82
CA ASP A 69 2.39 -7.19 -0.55
C ASP A 69 2.32 -5.66 -0.47
N ASP A 70 2.26 -5.17 0.77
CA ASP A 70 2.48 -3.76 1.07
C ASP A 70 4.00 -3.46 1.10
N ASN A 71 4.40 -2.52 0.25
CA ASN A 71 5.78 -2.04 0.19
C ASN A 71 6.27 -1.39 1.50
N LYS A 72 5.37 -1.06 2.44
CA LYS A 72 5.69 -0.53 3.77
C LYS A 72 6.20 -1.59 4.75
N HIS A 73 5.83 -2.85 4.57
CA HIS A 73 6.13 -3.93 5.51
C HIS A 73 7.14 -4.93 4.94
N CYS A 74 7.93 -5.57 5.81
CA CYS A 74 8.96 -6.53 5.40
C CYS A 74 8.40 -7.88 5.01
N HIS A 75 7.15 -8.12 5.37
CA HIS A 75 6.46 -9.36 5.14
C HIS A 75 5.59 -9.31 3.89
N VAL A 76 5.20 -10.49 3.42
CA VAL A 76 4.21 -10.70 2.38
C VAL A 76 3.16 -11.64 2.95
N MET A 77 1.89 -11.38 2.64
CA MET A 77 0.79 -12.25 3.03
C MET A 77 0.22 -12.92 1.79
N LEU A 78 0.03 -14.23 1.86
CA LEU A 78 -0.62 -15.03 0.83
C LEU A 78 -1.93 -15.57 1.40
N THR A 79 -3.03 -15.42 0.67
CA THR A 79 -4.35 -15.89 1.13
C THR A 79 -5.00 -16.79 0.09
N ARG A 80 -5.64 -17.86 0.55
CA ARG A 80 -6.51 -18.71 -0.28
C ARG A 80 -7.61 -19.33 0.55
N GLU A 81 -8.63 -19.84 -0.13
CA GLU A 81 -9.66 -20.69 0.46
C GLU A 81 -9.48 -22.12 -0.04
N LEU A 82 -9.70 -23.09 0.83
CA LEU A 82 -9.68 -24.52 0.51
C LEU A 82 -10.85 -25.20 1.21
N GLY A 83 -11.94 -25.42 0.48
CA GLY A 83 -13.19 -25.89 1.07
C GLY A 83 -13.72 -24.88 2.11
N ARG A 84 -13.77 -25.29 3.39
CA ARG A 84 -14.18 -24.42 4.52
C ARG A 84 -12.99 -23.88 5.33
N GLU A 85 -11.78 -24.05 4.82
CA GLU A 85 -10.55 -23.56 5.44
C GLU A 85 -10.12 -22.25 4.78
N LYS A 86 -9.93 -21.20 5.58
CA LYS A 86 -9.21 -20.00 5.15
C LYS A 86 -7.74 -20.18 5.51
N ILE A 87 -6.87 -20.09 4.51
CA ILE A 87 -5.42 -20.27 4.67
C ILE A 87 -4.74 -18.92 4.46
N GLU A 88 -3.95 -18.51 5.44
CA GLU A 88 -3.17 -17.27 5.44
C GLU A 88 -1.70 -17.63 5.69
N VAL A 89 -0.81 -17.29 4.76
CA VAL A 89 0.63 -17.51 4.90
C VAL A 89 1.33 -16.17 5.01
N THR A 90 1.94 -15.89 6.16
CA THR A 90 2.81 -14.72 6.32
C THR A 90 4.26 -15.14 6.13
N ALA A 91 4.95 -14.54 5.17
CA ALA A 91 6.36 -14.78 4.93
C ALA A 91 7.21 -13.58 5.37
N ASN A 92 8.27 -13.86 6.11
CA ASN A 92 9.24 -12.91 6.62
C ASN A 92 10.65 -13.35 6.24
N LEU A 93 11.52 -12.39 5.90
CA LEU A 93 12.95 -12.69 5.77
C LEU A 93 13.60 -12.73 7.14
N VAL A 94 14.36 -13.78 7.40
CA VAL A 94 15.27 -13.84 8.54
C VAL A 94 16.62 -13.28 8.10
N HIS A 95 17.32 -12.57 9.00
CA HIS A 95 18.59 -11.95 8.64
C HIS A 95 19.66 -13.02 8.38
N GLU A 96 19.72 -14.03 9.25
CA GLU A 96 20.60 -15.19 9.21
C GLU A 96 19.95 -16.32 10.05
N PRO A 97 19.85 -17.59 9.58
CA PRO A 97 20.29 -18.12 8.29
C PRO A 97 19.47 -17.59 7.10
N GLU A 98 19.96 -17.80 5.87
CA GLU A 98 19.26 -17.46 4.60
C GLU A 98 18.00 -18.34 4.41
N CYS A 99 17.01 -18.15 5.26
CA CYS A 99 15.71 -18.81 5.17
C CYS A 99 14.59 -17.77 5.15
N VAL A 100 13.46 -18.18 4.59
CA VAL A 100 12.21 -17.43 4.77
C VAL A 100 11.46 -18.06 5.94
N ARG A 101 11.11 -17.24 6.92
CA ARG A 101 10.22 -17.66 7.99
C ARG A 101 8.80 -17.54 7.49
N ILE A 102 8.08 -18.66 7.44
CA ILE A 102 6.65 -18.66 7.16
C ILE A 102 5.85 -18.95 8.42
N ASN A 103 4.66 -18.35 8.51
CA ASN A 103 3.63 -18.72 9.45
C ASN A 103 2.37 -19.05 8.66
N VAL A 104 1.96 -20.32 8.69
CA VAL A 104 0.79 -20.84 8.01
C VAL A 104 -0.37 -20.89 8.99
N SER A 105 -1.29 -19.94 8.87
CA SER A 105 -2.51 -19.86 9.65
C SER A 105 -3.66 -20.50 8.88
N ILE A 106 -4.39 -21.38 9.54
CA ILE A 106 -5.59 -22.04 9.02
C ILE A 106 -6.72 -21.74 9.99
N SER A 107 -7.76 -21.09 9.51
CA SER A 107 -8.98 -20.86 10.28
C SER A 107 -10.17 -21.55 9.63
N LYS A 108 -11.09 -21.97 10.49
CA LYS A 108 -12.38 -22.56 10.14
C LYS A 108 -13.46 -21.80 10.88
N GLU A 109 -14.57 -21.55 10.20
CA GLU A 109 -15.71 -20.87 10.81
C GLU A 109 -16.12 -21.61 12.11
N LYS A 110 -16.21 -20.87 13.22
CA LYS A 110 -16.61 -21.37 14.55
C LYS A 110 -15.71 -22.46 15.15
N LYS A 111 -14.51 -22.71 14.61
CA LYS A 111 -13.58 -23.74 15.12
C LYS A 111 -12.20 -23.18 15.53
N GLY A 112 -12.02 -21.87 15.45
CA GLY A 112 -10.78 -21.22 15.84
C GLY A 112 -9.72 -21.21 14.74
N LYS A 113 -8.46 -21.07 15.15
CA LYS A 113 -7.30 -20.87 14.27
C LYS A 113 -6.12 -21.73 14.72
N LEU A 114 -5.57 -22.50 13.79
CA LEU A 114 -4.30 -23.21 13.95
C LEU A 114 -3.21 -22.46 13.19
N SER A 115 -2.02 -22.31 13.74
CA SER A 115 -0.89 -21.70 13.06
C SER A 115 0.36 -22.56 13.19
N VAL A 116 1.03 -22.80 12.08
CA VAL A 116 2.28 -23.55 11.99
C VAL A 116 3.38 -22.61 11.52
N GLY A 117 4.37 -22.39 12.36
CA GLY A 117 5.59 -21.67 12.01
C GLY A 117 6.61 -22.64 11.43
N ALA A 118 7.22 -22.26 10.30
CA ALA A 118 8.24 -23.06 9.64
C ALA A 118 9.35 -22.21 9.05
N ASN A 119 10.56 -22.78 9.03
CA ASN A 119 11.69 -22.23 8.29
C ASN A 119 11.73 -22.86 6.91
N VAL A 120 11.83 -22.00 5.90
CA VAL A 120 11.90 -22.41 4.50
C VAL A 120 13.32 -22.23 4.01
N PHE A 121 13.87 -23.31 3.47
CA PHE A 121 15.12 -23.32 2.72
C PHE A 121 14.83 -23.66 1.25
N ALA A 122 15.86 -23.63 0.41
CA ALA A 122 15.72 -23.78 -1.05
C ALA A 122 14.99 -25.06 -1.50
N GLY A 123 14.96 -26.11 -0.67
CA GLY A 123 14.31 -27.39 -0.99
C GLY A 123 13.53 -28.02 0.14
N GLU A 124 13.39 -27.37 1.30
CA GLU A 124 12.73 -27.97 2.46
C GLU A 124 11.94 -26.96 3.29
N ILE A 125 10.91 -27.47 3.94
CA ILE A 125 10.09 -26.76 4.93
C ILE A 125 10.30 -27.48 6.25
N LEU A 126 10.73 -26.75 7.26
CA LEU A 126 10.98 -27.28 8.60
C LEU A 126 10.06 -26.58 9.60
N ALA A 127 8.91 -27.21 9.90
CA ALA A 127 8.01 -26.76 10.95
C ALA A 127 8.67 -26.88 12.33
N ASP A 128 8.66 -25.83 13.12
CA ASP A 128 9.31 -25.78 14.44
C ASP A 128 8.42 -25.14 15.51
N ARG A 129 7.25 -24.63 15.13
CA ARG A 129 6.31 -24.00 16.04
C ARG A 129 4.87 -24.31 15.64
N ILE A 130 4.05 -24.60 16.63
CA ILE A 130 2.60 -24.72 16.48
C ILE A 130 1.94 -23.80 17.50
N SER A 131 0.84 -23.17 17.13
CA SER A 131 -0.02 -22.45 18.05
C SER A 131 -1.46 -22.59 17.63
N PHE A 132 -2.38 -22.64 18.58
CA PHE A 132 -3.80 -22.72 18.29
C PHE A 132 -4.58 -21.73 19.15
N CYS A 133 -5.73 -21.32 18.64
CA CYS A 133 -6.65 -20.42 19.31
C CYS A 133 -8.04 -20.98 19.11
N GLU A 134 -8.75 -21.24 20.20
CA GLU A 134 -10.15 -21.67 20.17
C GLU A 134 -11.06 -20.51 19.77
N PRO A 135 -12.28 -20.77 19.28
CA PRO A 135 -13.29 -19.74 19.11
C PRO A 135 -13.46 -18.96 20.42
N ASP A 136 -13.50 -17.63 20.32
CA ASP A 136 -13.80 -16.73 21.45
C ASP A 136 -12.81 -16.77 22.63
N SER A 137 -11.67 -17.47 22.49
CA SER A 137 -10.61 -17.49 23.48
C SER A 137 -9.55 -16.43 23.18
N TYR A 138 -9.11 -15.73 24.24
CA TYR A 138 -7.97 -14.82 24.16
C TYR A 138 -6.63 -15.53 24.39
N TYR A 139 -6.67 -16.79 24.87
CA TYR A 139 -5.47 -17.56 25.14
C TYR A 139 -5.02 -18.29 23.87
N VAL A 140 -3.76 -18.06 23.47
CA VAL A 140 -3.15 -18.67 22.30
C VAL A 140 -1.96 -19.53 22.74
N PRO A 141 -2.20 -20.78 23.16
CA PRO A 141 -1.13 -21.71 23.48
C PRO A 141 -0.18 -21.87 22.28
N SER A 142 1.11 -21.93 22.55
CA SER A 142 2.13 -22.19 21.53
C SER A 142 3.17 -23.17 22.03
N LEU A 143 3.53 -24.13 21.17
CA LEU A 143 4.49 -25.17 21.44
C LEU A 143 5.61 -25.09 20.40
N ARG A 144 6.86 -25.31 20.85
CA ARG A 144 7.98 -25.57 19.94
C ARG A 144 8.03 -27.06 19.65
N VAL A 145 8.32 -27.38 18.39
CA VAL A 145 8.42 -28.76 17.91
C VAL A 145 9.88 -29.10 17.77
N GLU A 146 10.27 -30.26 18.29
CA GLU A 146 11.64 -30.75 18.17
C GLU A 146 12.01 -31.01 16.71
N ALA A 147 13.26 -30.70 16.36
CA ALA A 147 13.76 -30.96 15.03
C ALA A 147 13.88 -32.48 14.79
N LYS A 148 13.43 -32.94 13.62
CA LYS A 148 13.51 -34.33 13.13
C LYS A 148 12.63 -35.37 13.85
N GLY A 149 11.65 -34.94 14.64
CA GLY A 149 10.65 -35.85 15.23
C GLY A 149 9.50 -36.18 14.27
N GLU A 150 8.76 -37.25 14.56
CA GLU A 150 7.56 -37.66 13.81
C GLU A 150 6.52 -36.53 13.69
N LEU A 151 6.36 -35.73 14.75
CA LEU A 151 5.46 -34.58 14.77
C LEU A 151 5.87 -33.48 13.77
N GLN A 152 7.16 -33.21 13.60
CA GLN A 152 7.64 -32.25 12.60
C GLN A 152 7.31 -32.73 11.19
N GLY A 153 7.52 -34.03 10.91
CA GLY A 153 7.14 -34.65 9.64
C GLY A 153 5.65 -34.49 9.34
N ALA A 154 4.80 -34.85 10.30
CA ALA A 154 3.35 -34.72 10.17
C ALA A 154 2.90 -33.27 9.94
N LEU A 155 3.52 -32.30 10.63
CA LEU A 155 3.22 -30.87 10.44
C LEU A 155 3.67 -30.37 9.06
N ASN A 156 4.82 -30.81 8.57
CA ASN A 156 5.29 -30.48 7.23
C ASN A 156 4.30 -30.99 6.17
N ASP A 157 3.84 -32.24 6.29
CA ASP A 157 2.89 -32.83 5.36
C ASP A 157 1.49 -32.19 5.46
N PHE A 158 1.09 -31.83 6.68
CA PHE A 158 -0.13 -31.05 6.91
C PHE A 158 -0.09 -29.70 6.18
N VAL A 159 1.03 -28.97 6.26
CA VAL A 159 1.25 -27.70 5.55
C VAL A 159 1.24 -27.90 4.03
N LYS A 160 1.93 -28.92 3.51
CA LYS A 160 1.93 -29.25 2.07
C LYS A 160 0.53 -29.55 1.54
N ALA A 161 -0.27 -30.32 2.29
CA ALA A 161 -1.65 -30.66 1.92
C ALA A 161 -2.58 -29.43 1.79
N ARG A 162 -2.16 -28.25 2.28
CA ARG A 162 -2.87 -26.97 2.12
C ARG A 162 -2.36 -26.16 0.91
N GLY A 163 -1.54 -26.78 0.06
CA GLY A 163 -0.94 -26.19 -1.13
C GLY A 163 0.27 -25.30 -0.84
N VAL A 164 0.83 -25.36 0.37
CA VAL A 164 2.10 -24.71 0.71
C VAL A 164 3.23 -25.69 0.39
N GLU A 165 3.47 -25.85 -0.90
CA GLU A 165 4.48 -26.76 -1.44
C GLU A 165 5.83 -26.07 -1.66
N ILE A 166 6.89 -26.87 -1.79
CA ILE A 166 8.25 -26.38 -2.03
C ILE A 166 8.33 -25.49 -3.29
N SER A 167 7.54 -25.78 -4.33
CA SER A 167 7.46 -24.96 -5.55
C SER A 167 6.95 -23.53 -5.26
N SER A 168 5.78 -23.43 -4.61
CA SER A 168 5.16 -22.17 -4.14
C SER A 168 6.10 -21.39 -3.21
N VAL A 169 6.80 -22.12 -2.37
CA VAL A 169 7.67 -21.59 -1.33
C VAL A 169 9.05 -21.17 -1.88
N GLY A 170 9.57 -21.85 -2.90
CA GLY A 170 10.79 -21.47 -3.61
C GLY A 170 10.61 -20.18 -4.41
N PHE A 171 9.43 -19.99 -5.01
CA PHE A 171 9.02 -18.68 -5.53
C PHE A 171 9.04 -17.63 -4.41
N LEU A 172 8.44 -17.93 -3.26
CA LEU A 172 8.35 -16.99 -2.14
C LEU A 172 9.73 -16.59 -1.59
N TYR A 173 10.67 -17.53 -1.51
CA TYR A 173 12.07 -17.25 -1.19
C TYR A 173 12.67 -16.22 -2.16
N LYS A 174 12.61 -16.50 -3.47
CA LYS A 174 13.13 -15.60 -4.52
C LYS A 174 12.44 -14.23 -4.48
N TYR A 175 11.13 -14.23 -4.26
CA TYR A 175 10.30 -13.03 -4.14
C TYR A 175 10.78 -12.15 -2.98
N MET A 176 10.95 -12.75 -1.81
CA MET A 176 11.36 -12.06 -0.59
C MET A 176 12.78 -11.52 -0.72
N VAL A 177 13.74 -12.32 -1.20
CA VAL A 177 15.12 -11.87 -1.47
C VAL A 177 15.11 -10.67 -2.43
N SER A 178 14.30 -10.73 -3.50
CA SER A 178 14.14 -9.62 -4.44
C SER A 178 13.52 -8.39 -3.78
N LYS A 179 12.52 -8.57 -2.90
CA LYS A 179 11.92 -7.48 -2.10
C LYS A 179 12.96 -6.81 -1.21
N ARG A 180 13.81 -7.57 -0.50
CA ARG A 180 14.91 -7.04 0.33
C ARG A 180 15.89 -6.19 -0.47
N ARG A 181 16.28 -6.67 -1.66
CA ARG A 181 17.17 -5.92 -2.58
C ARG A 181 16.54 -4.62 -3.09
N ARG A 182 15.22 -4.57 -3.29
CA ARG A 182 14.52 -3.33 -3.65
C ARG A 182 14.53 -2.32 -2.52
N TRP A 183 14.38 -2.78 -1.28
CA TRP A 183 14.44 -1.93 -0.10
C TRP A 183 15.84 -1.36 0.18
N SER A 184 16.90 -2.12 -0.10
CA SER A 184 18.27 -1.63 0.09
C SER A 184 18.69 -0.59 -0.96
N LYS A 185 18.15 -0.65 -2.18
CA LYS A 185 18.41 0.31 -3.26
C LYS A 185 17.53 1.57 -3.11
N LYS A 186 17.89 2.45 -2.16
CA LYS A 186 17.29 3.78 -1.99
C LYS A 186 17.67 4.73 -3.13
N THR A 187 17.01 4.59 -4.28
CA THR A 187 16.67 5.78 -5.07
C THR A 187 15.16 5.94 -4.96
N PRO A 188 14.63 7.02 -4.36
CA PRO A 188 13.20 7.20 -4.21
C PRO A 188 12.59 7.35 -5.61
N ARG A 189 12.08 6.26 -6.16
CA ARG A 189 11.18 6.33 -7.31
C ARG A 189 9.82 6.81 -6.79
N PRO A 190 9.13 7.72 -7.50
CA PRO A 190 7.78 8.15 -7.11
C PRO A 190 6.89 6.92 -6.93
N LYS A 191 6.22 6.79 -5.77
CA LYS A 191 5.28 5.69 -5.54
C LYS A 191 4.01 5.96 -6.34
N ALA A 192 3.28 4.90 -6.69
CA ALA A 192 1.99 5.03 -7.37
C ALA A 192 1.03 5.92 -6.55
N ASP A 193 1.06 5.82 -5.21
CA ASP A 193 0.26 6.66 -4.32
C ASP A 193 0.65 8.14 -4.37
N ASP A 194 1.93 8.46 -4.48
CA ASP A 194 2.40 9.84 -4.60
C ASP A 194 1.99 10.44 -5.95
N LEU A 195 2.03 9.63 -7.02
CA LEU A 195 1.52 10.01 -8.34
C LEU A 195 0.00 10.17 -8.35
N LYS A 196 -0.75 9.32 -7.62
CA LYS A 196 -2.21 9.45 -7.45
C LYS A 196 -2.57 10.72 -6.68
N LYS A 197 -1.84 11.03 -5.59
CA LYS A 197 -1.98 12.29 -4.85
C LYS A 197 -1.69 13.49 -5.75
N PHE A 198 -0.62 13.43 -6.55
CA PHE A 198 -0.26 14.49 -7.48
C PHE A 198 -1.30 14.65 -8.60
N ARG A 199 -1.82 13.56 -9.17
CA ARG A 199 -2.95 13.60 -10.13
C ARG A 199 -4.17 14.27 -9.52
N LYS A 200 -4.59 13.85 -8.31
CA LYS A 200 -5.72 14.46 -7.60
C LYS A 200 -5.49 15.95 -7.32
N PHE A 201 -4.26 16.35 -7.00
CA PHE A 201 -3.91 17.75 -6.84
C PHE A 201 -4.07 18.52 -8.15
N VAL A 202 -3.55 18.01 -9.27
CA VAL A 202 -3.68 18.63 -10.60
C VAL A 202 -5.13 18.70 -11.07
N GLU A 203 -5.95 17.69 -10.77
CA GLU A 203 -7.39 17.68 -11.11
C GLU A 203 -8.18 18.79 -10.42
N ASN A 204 -7.77 19.19 -9.22
CA ASN A 204 -8.47 20.16 -8.37
C ASN A 204 -7.74 21.52 -8.31
N TRP A 205 -6.74 21.72 -9.17
CA TRP A 205 -6.01 22.98 -9.31
C TRP A 205 -6.84 24.01 -10.07
#